data_AF-A0A8H7YYB2-F1
#
_entry.id   AF-A0A8H7YYB2-F1
#
_cell.length_a   1.000
_cell.length_b   1.000
_cell.length_c   1.000
_cell.angle_alpha   90.00
_cell.angle_beta   90.00
_cell.angle_gamma   90.00
#
_symmetry.space_group_name_H-M   'P 1'
#
loop_
_entity.id
_entity.type
_entity.pdbx_description
1 polymer ?
#
loop_
_entity_poly.entity_id
_entity_poly.type
_entity_poly.pdbx_seq_one_letter_code
_entity_poly.pdbx_strand_id
1 'polypeptide(L)'
;MDEKYVLDWLIKVINQLSQFAEDHDLTRTPARRRLAQPAQPIAGSIAKRKLDVGFVDNPDSTPDKKYKWSEILVPGKLKNDRKYDIPSGARLDLARYAREVFSAQDDRRFVLGFTLCGPILRVWEFDRCGGIASDGININKDGLRFISVMLGFLFMDRS
;
A
#
# COMPACT_ATOMS: atom_id res chain seq x y z
N MET A 1 14.01 -15.13 -2.04
CA MET A 1 14.10 -13.68 -2.40
C MET A 1 14.10 -12.86 -1.13
N ASP A 2 14.78 -11.73 -1.11
CA ASP A 2 14.74 -10.77 0.00
C ASP A 2 13.48 -9.88 -0.11
N GLU A 3 12.95 -9.38 1.01
CA GLU A 3 11.83 -8.44 1.06
C GLU A 3 12.15 -7.15 0.27
N LYS A 4 13.43 -6.74 0.28
CA LYS A 4 13.96 -5.65 -0.54
C LYS A 4 13.76 -5.87 -2.05
N TYR A 5 13.97 -7.10 -2.52
CA TYR A 5 13.79 -7.40 -3.95
C TYR A 5 12.32 -7.26 -4.38
N VAL A 6 11.38 -7.70 -3.53
CA VAL A 6 9.95 -7.54 -3.76
C VAL A 6 9.59 -6.05 -3.81
N LEU A 7 10.15 -5.27 -2.90
CA LEU A 7 9.95 -3.81 -2.88
C LEU A 7 10.46 -3.16 -4.16
N ASP A 8 11.70 -3.42 -4.56
CA ASP A 8 12.35 -2.84 -5.74
C ASP A 8 11.59 -3.21 -7.03
N TRP A 9 11.17 -4.47 -7.15
CA TRP A 9 10.32 -4.94 -8.24
C TRP A 9 8.98 -4.19 -8.28
N LEU A 10 8.29 -4.09 -7.13
CA LEU A 10 7.02 -3.39 -7.06
C LEU A 10 7.18 -1.89 -7.38
N ILE A 11 8.33 -1.27 -7.03
CA ILE A 11 8.65 0.13 -7.41
C ILE A 11 8.65 0.26 -8.92
N LYS A 12 9.42 -0.59 -9.59
CA LYS A 12 9.53 -0.57 -11.03
C LYS A 12 8.17 -0.73 -11.70
N VAL A 13 7.36 -1.69 -11.24
CA VAL A 13 6.04 -1.98 -11.82
C VAL A 13 5.07 -0.82 -11.62
N ILE A 14 4.96 -0.27 -10.40
CA ILE A 14 4.05 0.86 -10.14
C ILE A 14 4.46 2.08 -10.99
N ASN A 15 5.76 2.38 -11.12
CA ASN A 15 6.21 3.49 -11.96
C ASN A 15 5.84 3.29 -13.44
N GLN A 16 5.95 2.06 -13.95
CA GLN A 16 5.51 1.74 -15.31
C GLN A 16 4.00 1.91 -15.48
N LEU A 17 3.20 1.51 -14.49
CA LEU A 17 1.74 1.68 -14.52
C LEU A 17 1.33 3.15 -14.44
N SER A 18 2.03 3.95 -13.63
CA SER A 18 1.81 5.40 -13.56
C SER A 18 2.12 6.07 -14.90
N GLN A 19 3.28 5.79 -15.51
CA GLN A 19 3.62 6.33 -16.83
C GLN A 19 2.60 5.91 -17.90
N PHE A 20 2.24 4.63 -17.94
CA PHE A 20 1.24 4.11 -18.87
C PHE A 20 -0.10 4.86 -18.74
N ALA A 21 -0.54 5.12 -17.52
CA ALA A 21 -1.81 5.82 -17.30
C ALA A 21 -1.76 7.30 -17.68
N GLU A 22 -0.61 7.97 -17.49
CA GLU A 22 -0.36 9.34 -17.97
C GLU A 22 -0.37 9.38 -19.52
N ASP A 23 0.30 8.44 -20.19
CA ASP A 23 0.38 8.38 -21.65
C ASP A 23 -0.98 8.14 -22.33
N HIS A 24 -1.93 7.54 -21.61
CA HIS A 24 -3.27 7.20 -22.11
C HIS A 24 -4.39 8.10 -21.59
N ASP A 25 -4.06 9.22 -20.94
CA ASP A 25 -5.01 10.22 -20.43
C ASP A 25 -6.16 9.61 -19.61
N LEU A 26 -5.84 8.57 -18.83
CA LEU A 26 -6.79 7.94 -17.90
C LEU A 26 -7.06 8.83 -16.67
N THR A 27 -6.51 10.04 -16.65
CA THR A 27 -6.45 10.96 -15.51
C THR A 27 -7.60 11.97 -15.52
N ARG A 28 -8.77 11.58 -14.99
CA ARG A 28 -9.80 12.56 -14.55
C ARG A 28 -9.57 13.06 -13.12
N THR A 29 -8.65 12.46 -12.39
CA THR A 29 -8.30 12.77 -11.00
C THR A 29 -6.76 12.82 -10.88
N PRO A 30 -6.17 13.74 -10.09
CA PRO A 30 -4.73 13.73 -9.86
C PRO A 30 -4.27 12.35 -9.38
N ALA A 31 -3.32 11.75 -10.11
CA ALA A 31 -2.77 10.45 -9.78
C ALA A 31 -2.08 10.51 -8.41
N ARG A 32 -2.48 9.63 -7.47
CA ARG A 32 -1.70 9.46 -6.25
C ARG A 32 -0.30 9.03 -6.61
N ARG A 33 0.70 9.70 -6.05
CA ARG A 33 2.06 9.19 -6.13
C ARG A 33 2.28 8.14 -5.06
N ARG A 34 2.97 7.08 -5.48
CA ARG A 34 3.45 6.05 -4.57
C ARG A 34 4.50 6.65 -3.64
N LEU A 35 4.43 6.25 -2.38
CA LEU A 35 5.56 6.31 -1.47
C LEU A 35 6.10 4.92 -1.11
N ALA A 36 7.40 4.74 -1.19
CA ALA A 36 8.07 3.83 -0.26
C ALA A 36 9.38 4.42 0.20
N GLN A 37 9.49 4.67 1.52
CA GLN A 37 10.78 4.59 2.20
C GLN A 37 10.62 3.80 3.52
N PRO A 38 10.80 2.47 3.47
CA PRO A 38 10.58 1.57 4.61
C PRO A 38 11.71 1.51 5.63
N ALA A 39 12.73 2.37 5.52
CA ALA A 39 13.89 2.27 6.39
C ALA A 39 13.71 2.99 7.74
N GLN A 40 12.84 4.00 7.81
CA GLN A 40 12.73 4.89 8.97
C GLN A 40 11.36 4.80 9.65
N PRO A 41 11.29 4.94 10.99
CA PRO A 41 10.02 5.08 11.68
C PRO A 41 9.20 6.25 11.11
N ILE A 42 7.93 6.00 10.79
CA ILE A 42 7.02 7.08 10.38
C ILE A 42 6.64 7.90 11.63
N ALA A 43 6.74 9.22 11.51
CA ALA A 43 6.40 10.14 12.60
C ALA A 43 4.89 10.11 12.90
N GLY A 44 4.54 10.24 14.18
CA GLY A 44 3.14 10.24 14.66
C GLY A 44 2.67 8.94 15.29
N SER A 45 3.48 7.88 15.27
CA SER A 45 3.18 6.62 15.98
C SER A 45 3.88 6.57 17.35
N ILE A 46 3.16 6.06 18.36
CA ILE A 46 3.71 5.81 19.71
C ILE A 46 4.84 4.76 19.67
N ALA A 47 4.77 3.82 18.71
CA ALA A 47 5.81 2.82 18.49
C ALA A 47 6.63 3.11 17.23
N LYS A 48 7.93 2.77 17.22
CA LYS A 48 8.78 2.88 16.01
C LYS A 48 8.37 1.84 14.96
N ARG A 49 7.40 2.17 14.11
CA ARG A 49 6.88 1.29 13.06
C ARG A 49 7.43 1.68 11.70
N LYS A 50 7.92 0.69 10.97
CA LYS A 50 8.38 0.81 9.57
C LYS A 50 7.26 0.29 8.68
N LEU A 51 6.71 1.17 7.84
CA LEU A 51 5.78 0.82 6.78
C LEU A 51 6.57 0.29 5.59
N ASP A 52 6.19 -0.85 5.02
CA ASP A 52 6.95 -1.42 3.89
C ASP A 52 6.74 -0.59 2.60
N VAL A 53 5.49 -0.21 2.32
CA VAL A 53 5.08 0.60 1.16
C VAL A 53 3.75 1.28 1.45
N GLY A 54 3.46 2.41 0.80
CA GLY A 54 2.12 2.97 0.80
C GLY A 54 1.86 3.94 -0.36
N PHE A 55 0.61 4.31 -0.56
CA PHE A 55 0.22 5.36 -1.51
C PHE A 55 -0.08 6.64 -0.74
N VAL A 56 0.33 7.80 -1.29
CA VAL A 56 0.13 9.12 -0.69
C VAL A 56 -0.44 10.10 -1.72
N ASP A 57 -1.10 11.14 -1.25
CA ASP A 57 -1.58 12.23 -2.11
C ASP A 57 -0.63 13.42 -1.96
N ASN A 58 0.46 13.40 -2.72
CA ASN A 58 1.45 14.48 -2.68
C ASN A 58 2.17 14.65 -4.04
N PRO A 59 1.92 15.74 -4.77
CA PRO A 59 2.61 16.02 -6.03
C PRO A 59 4.10 16.37 -5.83
N ASP A 60 4.50 16.87 -4.66
CA ASP A 60 5.86 17.35 -4.34
C ASP A 60 6.70 16.32 -3.57
N SER A 61 6.43 15.02 -3.78
CA SER A 61 7.19 13.93 -3.17
C SER A 61 8.63 13.89 -3.70
N THR A 62 9.63 14.15 -2.86
CA THR A 62 11.05 13.86 -3.16
C THR A 62 11.47 12.52 -2.53
N PRO A 63 12.50 11.85 -3.06
CA PRO A 63 13.03 10.61 -2.48
C PRO A 63 13.35 10.75 -0.99
N ASP A 64 13.90 11.89 -0.56
CA ASP A 64 14.36 12.11 0.83
C ASP A 64 13.26 12.62 1.78
N LYS A 65 12.03 12.79 1.29
CA LYS A 65 10.93 13.30 2.09
C LYS A 65 10.58 12.30 3.19
N LYS A 66 10.52 12.78 4.43
CA LYS A 66 9.94 12.04 5.56
C LYS A 66 8.42 12.20 5.52
N TYR A 67 7.70 11.09 5.60
CA TYR A 67 6.25 11.08 5.58
C TYR A 67 5.67 10.82 6.96
N LYS A 68 4.45 11.28 7.16
CA LYS A 68 3.64 11.07 8.36
C LYS A 68 2.49 10.10 8.09
N TRP A 69 1.98 9.46 9.13
CA TRP A 69 0.79 8.60 9.01
C TRP A 69 -0.44 9.34 8.47
N SER A 70 -0.53 10.65 8.71
CA SER A 70 -1.58 11.53 8.18
C SER A 70 -1.54 11.68 6.65
N GLU A 71 -0.42 11.33 6.00
CA GLU A 71 -0.25 11.40 4.55
C GLU A 71 -0.46 10.04 3.87
N ILE A 72 -0.47 8.94 4.63
CA ILE A 72 -0.63 7.57 4.09
C ILE A 72 -2.10 7.33 3.74
N LEU A 73 -2.36 7.00 2.47
CA LEU A 73 -3.70 6.69 1.97
C LEU A 73 -3.96 5.20 1.85
N VAL A 74 -3.00 4.42 1.37
CA VAL A 74 -3.15 2.96 1.27
C VAL A 74 -1.87 2.31 1.78
N PRO A 75 -1.84 1.75 3.01
CA PRO A 75 -0.69 1.00 3.49
C PRO A 75 -0.58 -0.37 2.80
N GLY A 76 0.66 -0.81 2.57
CA GLY A 76 0.97 -2.14 2.06
C GLY A 76 1.99 -2.87 2.94
N LYS A 77 1.78 -4.18 3.10
CA LYS A 77 2.73 -5.08 3.76
C LYS A 77 3.33 -6.05 2.75
N LEU A 78 4.65 -6.15 2.71
CA LEU A 78 5.39 -6.98 1.78
C LEU A 78 6.06 -8.13 2.53
N LYS A 79 5.99 -9.33 1.94
CA LYS A 79 6.72 -10.51 2.37
C LYS A 79 7.19 -11.28 1.16
N ASN A 80 8.36 -11.87 1.27
CA ASN A 80 9.00 -12.65 0.21
C ASN A 80 8.39 -14.04 -0.01
N ASP A 81 7.61 -14.55 0.95
CA ASP A 81 7.10 -15.92 0.96
C ASP A 81 5.60 -15.94 1.31
N ARG A 82 4.87 -16.82 0.64
CA ARG A 82 3.43 -17.00 0.86
C ARG A 82 3.08 -17.48 2.26
N LYS A 83 4.00 -18.14 2.97
CA LYS A 83 3.77 -18.64 4.34
C LYS A 83 3.46 -17.52 5.35
N TYR A 84 3.78 -16.27 5.01
CA TYR A 84 3.48 -15.11 5.84
C TYR A 84 2.07 -14.54 5.62
N ASP A 85 1.29 -15.05 4.64
CA ASP A 85 -0.15 -14.76 4.50
C ASP A 85 -0.97 -15.52 5.56
N ILE A 86 -0.73 -15.20 6.82
CA ILE A 86 -1.40 -15.77 7.99
C ILE A 86 -1.85 -14.67 8.95
N PRO A 87 -2.86 -14.92 9.80
CA PRO A 87 -3.37 -13.93 10.75
C PRO A 87 -2.29 -13.28 11.62
N SER A 88 -1.36 -14.06 12.19
CA SER A 88 -0.28 -13.58 13.05
C SER A 88 0.90 -12.93 12.31
N GLY A 89 0.88 -12.95 10.98
CA GLY A 89 1.95 -12.46 10.11
C GLY A 89 1.59 -11.12 9.45
N ALA A 90 1.63 -11.10 8.11
CA ALA A 90 1.44 -9.88 7.33
C ALA A 90 0.09 -9.17 7.59
N ARG A 91 -0.94 -9.94 7.96
CA ARG A 91 -2.28 -9.42 8.25
C ARG A 91 -2.31 -8.57 9.52
N LEU A 92 -1.69 -9.06 10.61
CA LEU A 92 -1.56 -8.31 11.86
C LEU A 92 -0.70 -7.05 11.68
N ASP A 93 0.39 -7.15 10.92
CA ASP A 93 1.22 -5.98 10.63
C ASP A 93 0.47 -4.93 9.80
N LEU A 94 -0.31 -5.35 8.81
CA LEU A 94 -1.15 -4.42 8.05
C LEU A 94 -2.24 -3.78 8.93
N ALA A 95 -2.91 -4.56 9.78
CA ALA A 95 -3.91 -4.03 10.72
C ALA A 95 -3.30 -3.00 11.68
N ARG A 96 -2.04 -3.22 12.11
CA ARG A 96 -1.28 -2.24 12.89
C ARG A 96 -1.06 -0.95 12.10
N TYR A 97 -0.75 -1.01 10.81
CA TYR A 97 -0.63 0.18 9.96
C TYR A 97 -1.97 0.91 9.80
N ALA A 98 -3.06 0.17 9.55
CA ALA A 98 -4.40 0.76 9.46
C ALA A 98 -4.78 1.52 10.75
N ARG A 99 -4.44 0.96 11.92
CA ARG A 99 -4.64 1.65 13.20
C ARG A 99 -3.87 2.98 13.29
N GLU A 100 -2.61 3.03 12.87
CA GLU A 100 -1.84 4.28 12.87
C GLU A 100 -2.42 5.31 11.88
N VAL A 101 -2.95 4.86 10.73
CA VAL A 101 -3.67 5.73 9.80
C VAL A 101 -4.92 6.31 10.45
N PHE A 102 -5.75 5.49 11.11
CA PHE A 102 -6.94 5.97 11.83
C PHE A 102 -6.60 6.95 12.95
N SER A 103 -5.52 6.71 13.69
CA SER A 103 -5.07 7.62 14.76
C SER A 103 -4.52 8.95 14.24
N ALA A 104 -4.11 9.02 12.97
CA ALA A 104 -3.56 10.23 12.36
C ALA A 104 -4.56 10.96 11.45
N GLN A 105 -5.72 10.36 11.17
CA GLN A 105 -6.75 10.86 10.26
C GLN A 105 -8.13 10.63 10.89
N ASP A 106 -8.56 11.55 11.77
CA ASP A 106 -9.75 11.38 12.63
C ASP A 106 -11.07 11.24 11.86
N ASP A 107 -11.15 11.83 10.67
CA ASP A 107 -12.31 11.81 9.77
C ASP A 107 -12.38 10.56 8.88
N ARG A 108 -11.33 9.73 8.88
CA ARG A 108 -11.24 8.55 8.04
C ARG A 108 -12.24 7.48 8.46
N ARG A 109 -13.15 7.12 7.55
CA ARG A 109 -14.16 6.06 7.78
C ARG A 109 -13.60 4.66 7.58
N PHE A 110 -12.78 4.48 6.56
CA PHE A 110 -12.13 3.22 6.24
C PHE A 110 -10.71 3.42 5.70
N VAL A 111 -9.88 2.39 5.81
CA VAL A 111 -8.53 2.33 5.28
C VAL A 111 -8.43 1.12 4.37
N LEU A 112 -8.26 1.37 3.07
CA LEU A 112 -7.86 0.31 2.16
C LEU A 112 -6.38 0.02 2.32
N GLY A 113 -6.01 -1.25 2.23
CA GLY A 113 -4.61 -1.67 2.26
C GLY A 113 -4.40 -2.94 1.46
N PHE A 114 -3.17 -3.43 1.41
CA PHE A 114 -2.88 -4.71 0.77
C PHE A 114 -1.74 -5.46 1.44
N THR A 115 -1.77 -6.78 1.31
CA THR A 115 -0.63 -7.65 1.62
C THR A 115 -0.14 -8.30 0.34
N LEU A 116 1.17 -8.31 0.11
CA LEU A 116 1.81 -9.09 -0.94
C LEU A 116 2.80 -10.07 -0.30
N CYS A 117 2.42 -11.35 -0.23
CA CYS A 117 3.23 -12.42 0.39
C CYS A 117 3.63 -13.44 -0.67
N GLY A 118 4.89 -13.37 -1.12
CA GLY A 118 5.30 -14.07 -2.34
C GLY A 118 4.41 -13.62 -3.52
N PRO A 119 3.79 -14.54 -4.26
CA PRO A 119 2.89 -14.18 -5.36
C PRO A 119 1.44 -13.88 -4.92
N ILE A 120 1.14 -13.95 -3.62
CA ILE A 120 -0.24 -13.80 -3.12
C ILE A 120 -0.50 -12.36 -2.72
N LEU A 121 -1.32 -11.67 -3.52
CA LEU A 121 -1.89 -10.36 -3.20
C LEU A 121 -3.24 -10.54 -2.50
N ARG A 122 -3.50 -9.76 -1.46
CA ARG A 122 -4.85 -9.54 -0.91
C ARG A 122 -5.11 -8.06 -0.75
N VAL A 123 -6.31 -7.64 -1.10
CA VAL A 123 -6.83 -6.30 -0.78
C VAL A 123 -7.58 -6.39 0.53
N TRP A 124 -7.41 -5.36 1.35
CA TRP A 124 -8.02 -5.24 2.66
C TRP A 124 -8.82 -3.96 2.75
N GLU A 125 -9.95 -4.03 3.42
CA GLU A 125 -10.70 -2.88 3.90
C GLU A 125 -10.75 -2.97 5.42
N PHE A 126 -10.24 -1.94 6.07
CA PHE A 126 -10.32 -1.79 7.52
C PHE A 126 -11.30 -0.68 7.87
N ASP A 127 -12.11 -0.90 8.90
CA ASP A 127 -12.86 0.11 9.60
C ASP A 127 -12.42 0.14 11.08
N ARG A 128 -13.19 0.82 11.94
CA ARG A 128 -12.88 0.87 13.38
C ARG A 128 -13.24 -0.42 14.13
N CYS A 129 -14.00 -1.32 13.52
CA CYS A 129 -14.44 -2.59 14.10
C CYS A 129 -13.50 -3.75 13.74
N GLY A 130 -12.81 -3.67 12.60
CA GLY A 130 -11.88 -4.70 12.16
C GLY A 130 -11.45 -4.54 10.71
N GLY A 131 -11.13 -5.67 10.07
CA GLY A 131 -10.77 -5.68 8.66
C GLY A 131 -11.28 -6.92 7.94
N ILE A 132 -11.78 -6.71 6.73
CA ILE A 132 -12.16 -7.76 5.79
C ILE A 132 -11.16 -7.80 4.65
N ALA A 133 -11.00 -8.98 4.03
CA ALA A 133 -10.04 -9.18 2.95
C ALA A 133 -10.70 -9.82 1.74
N SER A 134 -10.17 -9.50 0.57
CA SER A 134 -10.42 -10.27 -0.63
C SER A 134 -9.87 -11.71 -0.51
N ASP A 135 -10.30 -12.56 -1.43
CA ASP A 135 -9.56 -13.79 -1.74
C ASP A 135 -8.11 -13.48 -2.13
N GLY A 136 -7.24 -14.48 -1.96
CA GLY A 136 -5.84 -14.40 -2.34
C GLY A 136 -5.69 -14.46 -3.86
N ILE A 137 -5.17 -13.39 -4.45
CA ILE A 137 -4.90 -13.29 -5.88
C ILE A 137 -3.47 -13.75 -6.12
N ASN A 138 -3.29 -14.81 -6.91
CA ASN A 138 -1.96 -15.19 -7.38
C ASN A 138 -1.57 -14.32 -8.58
N ILE A 139 -0.70 -13.34 -8.36
CA ILE A 139 -0.34 -12.34 -9.37
C ILE A 139 0.37 -12.94 -10.60
N ASN A 140 1.00 -14.11 -10.44
CA ASN A 140 1.65 -14.81 -11.55
C ASN A 140 0.64 -15.54 -12.44
N LYS A 141 -0.59 -15.75 -11.96
CA LYS A 141 -1.68 -16.38 -12.71
C LYS A 141 -2.71 -15.35 -13.19
N ASP A 142 -2.92 -14.30 -12.41
CA ASP A 142 -3.90 -13.26 -12.66
C ASP A 142 -3.24 -11.87 -12.56
N GLY A 143 -2.37 -11.61 -13.54
CA GLY A 143 -1.66 -10.34 -13.63
C GLY A 143 -2.60 -9.15 -13.90
N LEU A 144 -3.72 -9.39 -14.59
CA LEU A 144 -4.71 -8.36 -14.88
C LEU A 144 -5.36 -7.85 -13.60
N ARG A 145 -5.81 -8.72 -12.69
CA ARG A 145 -6.35 -8.27 -11.40
C ARG A 145 -5.30 -7.53 -10.57
N PHE A 146 -4.04 -7.97 -10.59
CA PHE A 146 -2.97 -7.24 -9.93
C PHE A 146 -2.82 -5.81 -10.48
N ILE A 147 -2.79 -5.66 -11.80
CA ILE A 147 -2.72 -4.34 -12.47
C ILE A 147 -3.93 -3.49 -12.10
N SER A 148 -5.15 -4.04 -12.19
CA SER A 148 -6.39 -3.33 -11.83
C SER A 148 -6.39 -2.83 -10.39
N VAL A 149 -5.89 -3.63 -9.43
CA VAL A 149 -5.78 -3.20 -8.02
C VAL A 149 -4.77 -2.06 -7.87
N MET A 150 -3.58 -2.17 -8.48
CA MET A 150 -2.56 -1.14 -8.38
C MET A 150 -3.02 0.18 -9.01
N LEU A 151 -3.65 0.12 -10.19
CA LEU A 151 -4.27 1.29 -10.83
C LEU A 151 -5.40 1.85 -9.95
N GLY A 152 -6.25 1.01 -9.36
CA GLY A 152 -7.29 1.42 -8.43
C GLY A 152 -6.73 2.25 -7.26
N PHE A 153 -5.62 1.80 -6.64
CA PHE A 153 -4.96 2.56 -5.58
C PHE A 153 -4.32 3.86 -6.07
N LEU A 154 -3.79 3.90 -7.29
CA LEU A 154 -3.26 5.12 -7.89
C LEU A 154 -4.35 6.17 -8.15
N PHE A 155 -5.57 5.76 -8.53
CA PHE A 155 -6.57 6.68 -9.08
C PHE A 155 -7.85 6.88 -8.25
N MET A 156 -8.12 6.07 -7.23
CA MET A 156 -9.33 6.28 -6.41
C MET A 156 -9.32 7.68 -5.75
N ASP A 157 -10.46 8.23 -5.30
CA ASP A 157 -10.46 9.52 -4.59
C ASP A 157 -10.01 9.39 -3.14
N ARG A 158 -9.58 10.50 -2.52
CA ARG A 158 -9.28 10.54 -1.08
C ARG A 158 -10.59 10.37 -0.29
N SER A 159 -10.91 9.13 0.04
CA SER A 159 -12.07 8.70 0.83
C SER A 159 -11.88 8.87 2.33
#